data_AF-A0A1C0VXL4-F1
#
_entry.id   AF-A0A1C0VXL4-F1
#
_cell.length_a   1.000
_cell.length_b   1.000
_cell.length_c   1.000
_cell.angle_alpha   90.00
_cell.angle_beta   90.00
_cell.angle_gamma   90.00
#
_symmetry.space_group_name_H-M   'P 1'
#
loop_
_entity.id
_entity.type
_entity.pdbx_description
1 polymer ?
#
loop_
_entity_poly.entity_id
_entity_poly.type
_entity_poly.pdbx_seq_one_letter_code
_entity_poly.pdbx_strand_id
1 'polypeptide(L)' 'MERSKIIAIVTGAISVFLAIAYLILVQLLDFRGEMIPAPISQIIWLIS' A
#
# COMPACT_ATOMS: atom_id res chain seq x y z
N MET A 1 16.69 32.93 3.45
CA MET A 1 17.52 31.71 3.60
C MET A 1 16.90 30.75 4.62
N GLU A 2 16.58 31.19 5.83
CA GLU A 2 15.94 30.36 6.87
C GLU A 2 14.58 29.75 6.49
N ARG A 3 13.67 30.53 5.88
CA ARG A 3 12.33 30.03 5.50
C ARG A 3 12.37 28.88 4.50
N SER A 4 13.27 28.94 3.51
CA SER A 4 13.43 27.88 2.51
C SER A 4 13.93 26.58 3.14
N LYS A 5 14.84 26.71 4.13
CA LYS A 5 15.36 25.57 4.89
C LYS A 5 14.27 24.90 5.73
N ILE A 6 13.42 25.69 6.39
CA ILE A 6 12.28 25.18 7.17
C ILE A 6 11.30 24.45 6.26
N ILE A 7 10.95 25.04 5.11
CA ILE A 7 10.05 24.40 4.13
C ILE A 7 10.66 23.08 3.64
N ALA A 8 11.94 23.05 3.31
CA ALA A 8 12.61 21.82 2.86
C ALA A 8 12.56 20.71 3.91
N ILE A 9 12.79 21.04 5.18
CA ILE A 9 12.73 20.07 6.28
C ILE A 9 11.30 19.58 6.48
N VAL A 10 10.31 20.48 6.49
CA VAL A 10 8.89 20.13 6.67
C VAL A 10 8.40 19.23 5.53
N THR A 11 8.69 19.59 4.28
CA THR A 11 8.32 18.77 3.12
C THR A 11 9.00 17.40 3.17
N GLY A 12 10.28 17.34 3.55
CA GLY A 12 10.99 16.08 3.75
C GLY A 12 10.35 15.21 4.83
N ALA A 13 10.02 15.80 5.98
CA ALA A 13 9.37 15.10 7.09
C ALA A 13 7.98 14.58 6.70
N ILE A 14 7.18 15.37 5.98
CA ILE A 14 5.87 14.95 5.47
C ILE A 14 6.01 13.78 4.50
N SER A 15 7.00 13.83 3.59
CA SER A 15 7.26 12.75 2.63
C SER A 15 7.60 11.43 3.33
N VAL A 16 8.50 11.48 4.33
CA VAL A 16 8.87 10.30 5.14
C VAL A 16 7.67 9.76 5.92
N PHE A 17 6.89 10.65 6.53
CA PHE A 17 5.68 10.25 7.25
C PHE A 17 4.67 9.56 6.34
N LEU A 18 4.41 10.11 5.14
CA LEU A 18 3.52 9.51 4.15
C LEU A 18 4.03 8.16 3.66
N ALA A 19 5.34 8.00 3.44
CA ALA A 19 5.93 6.73 3.06
C ALA A 19 5.72 5.66 4.13
N ILE A 20 5.96 6.00 5.40
CA ILE A 20 5.71 5.07 6.52
C ILE A 20 4.23 4.73 6.64
N ALA A 21 3.34 5.73 6.55
CA ALA A 21 1.91 5.52 6.61
C ALA A 21 1.42 4.59 5.47
N TYR A 22 1.96 4.76 4.26
CA TYR A 22 1.66 3.88 3.12
C TYR A 22 2.11 2.44 3.39
N LEU A 23 3.31 2.23 3.92
CA LEU A 23 3.79 0.88 4.26
C LEU A 23 2.92 0.21 5.32
N ILE A 24 2.52 0.95 6.35
CA ILE A 24 1.60 0.44 7.39
C ILE A 24 0.24 0.10 6.78
N LEU A 25 -0.28 0.93 5.88
CA LEU A 25 -1.55 0.70 5.21
C LEU A 25 -1.50 -0.57 4.36
N VAL A 26 -0.46 -0.73 3.53
CA VAL A 26 -0.27 -1.94 2.72
C VAL A 26 -0.16 -3.17 3.61
N GLN A 27 0.61 -3.09 4.70
CA GLN A 27 0.74 -4.18 5.66
C GLN A 27 -0.62 -4.56 6.27
N LEU A 28 -1.43 -3.57 6.64
CA LEU A 28 -2.77 -3.80 7.19
C LEU A 28 -3.70 -4.44 6.15
N LEU A 29 -3.63 -3.96 4.91
CA LEU A 29 -4.40 -4.49 3.82
C LEU A 29 -3.98 -5.93 3.50
N ASP A 30 -2.69 -6.25 3.50
CA ASP A 30 -2.19 -7.61 3.23
C ASP A 30 -2.49 -8.61 4.36
N PHE A 31 -2.86 -8.14 5.56
CA PHE A 31 -3.44 -9.01 6.59
C PHE A 31 -4.82 -9.58 6.23
N ARG A 32 -5.35 -9.32 5.02
CA ARG A 32 -6.61 -9.89 4.48
C ARG A 32 -6.63 -11.42 4.31
N GLY A 33 -5.63 -12.14 4.82
CA GLY A 33 -5.57 -13.60 4.85
C GLY A 33 -4.89 -14.19 3.61
N GLU A 34 -4.87 -15.53 3.53
CA GLU A 34 -4.26 -16.21 2.39
C GLU A 34 -4.96 -15.80 1.09
N MET A 35 -4.16 -15.53 0.05
CA MET A 35 -4.67 -15.39 -1.31
C MET A 35 -5.24 -16.74 -1.75
N ILE A 36 -6.54 -16.91 -1.55
CA ILE A 36 -7.25 -18.11 -1.97
C ILE A 36 -7.30 -18.09 -3.51
N PRO A 37 -6.86 -19.14 -4.21
CA PRO A 37 -6.95 -19.19 -5.65
C PRO A 37 -8.41 -19.01 -6.09
N ALA A 38 -8.62 -18.31 -7.21
CA ALA A 38 -9.94 -18.11 -7.77
C ALA A 38 -10.65 -19.47 -7.97
N PRO A 39 -11.97 -19.58 -7.74
CA PRO A 39 -12.69 -20.84 -7.86
C PRO A 39 -12.54 -21.46 -9.26
N ILE A 40 -11.71 -22.51 -9.38
CA ILE A 40 -11.52 -23.25 -10.64
C ILE A 40 -12.77 -24.03 -11.07
N SER A 41 -13.70 -24.30 -10.14
CA SER A 41 -14.95 -25.01 -10.42
C SER A 41 -15.82 -24.30 -11.47
N GLN A 42 -15.75 -22.97 -11.55
CA GLN A 42 -16.48 -22.19 -12.56
C GLN A 42 -15.89 -22.35 -13.96
N ILE A 43 -14.58 -22.60 -14.06
CA ILE A 43 -13.90 -22.81 -15.36
C ILE A 43 -14.26 -24.20 -15.91
N ILE A 44 -14.28 -25.24 -15.08
CA ILE A 44 -14.63 -26.61 -15.51
C ILE A 44 -16.01 -26.69 -16.20
N TRP A 45 -17.01 -25.92 -15.73
CA TRP A 45 -18.36 -25.93 -16.32
C TRP A 45 -18.42 -25.33 -17.73
N LEU A 46 -17.46 -24.49 -18.10
CA LEU A 46 -17.43 -23.81 -19.41
C LEU A 46 -16.78 -24.66 -20.51
N ILE A 47 -15.97 -25.66 -20.14
CA ILE A 47 -15.17 -26.50 -21.03
C ILE A 47 -15.65 -27.97 -21.07
N SER A 48 -16.72 -28.30 -20.33
CA SER A 48 -17.39 -29.62 -20.35
C SER A 48 -18.65 -29.56 -21.19
#